data_AF-J9VGD0-F1
#
_entry.id   AF-J9VGD0-F1
#
_cell.length_a   1.000
_cell.length_b   1.000
_cell.length_c   1.000
_cell.angle_alpha   90.00
_cell.angle_beta   90.00
_cell.angle_gamma   90.00
#
_symmetry.space_group_name_H-M   'P 1'
#
loop_
_entity.id
_entity.type
_entity.pdbx_description
1 polymer ?
#
loop_
_entity_poly.entity_id
_entity_poly.type
_entity_poly.pdbx_seq_one_letter_code
_entity_poly.pdbx_strand_id
1 'polypeptide(L)'
;KSTFNRPNLYYKILEKPTSQEDCLSILEKLLKYRYRGESGIIYTNSIKDSEDIANGLKKRGLRVGYYHATMEAKSRSDVHMKWHAKGYQAIVATVAFGMGIDKPDVRFVIHHTISKSIENYYQESGRAGRDGQRAECVTLYRMQDIFKVSSMVFSSVGSMDHLYDMVKYCLNGTFCRRLLLAKHFDEDWGDTDCNKMCDICENSNTTTREISLENHCRTISDIIENAARQDTKLTAQK
;
A
#
# COMPACT_ATOMS: atom_id res chain seq x y z
N LYS A 1 7.80 -27.21 0.09
CA LYS A 1 7.24 -25.93 -0.41
C LYS A 1 7.10 -24.99 0.78
N SER A 2 7.68 -23.78 0.73
CA SER A 2 7.40 -22.75 1.74
C SER A 2 5.93 -22.34 1.60
N THR A 3 5.21 -22.21 2.70
CA THR A 3 3.81 -21.75 2.67
C THR A 3 3.80 -20.25 2.33
N PHE A 4 2.75 -19.80 1.62
CA PHE A 4 2.49 -18.39 1.37
C PHE A 4 2.28 -17.59 2.67
N ASN A 5 1.77 -18.23 3.72
CA ASN A 5 1.32 -17.51 4.90
C ASN A 5 2.49 -17.03 5.78
N ARG A 6 2.46 -15.74 6.13
CA ARG A 6 3.32 -15.13 7.15
C ARG A 6 2.45 -14.77 8.36
N PRO A 7 2.33 -15.65 9.37
CA PRO A 7 1.35 -15.47 10.46
C PRO A 7 1.64 -14.25 11.33
N ASN A 8 2.90 -13.79 11.37
CA ASN A 8 3.33 -12.63 12.16
C ASN A 8 2.99 -11.26 11.54
N LEU A 9 2.49 -11.22 10.30
CA LEU A 9 2.16 -9.96 9.62
C LEU A 9 0.72 -9.52 9.86
N TYR A 10 0.50 -8.34 10.42
CA TYR A 10 -0.84 -7.78 10.56
C TYR A 10 -1.17 -6.92 9.33
N TYR A 11 -2.25 -7.23 8.62
CA TYR A 11 -2.66 -6.51 7.40
C TYR A 11 -3.79 -5.52 7.68
N LYS A 12 -3.65 -4.28 7.21
CA LYS A 12 -4.67 -3.23 7.39
C LYS A 12 -4.75 -2.27 6.22
N ILE A 13 -5.97 -1.89 5.87
CA ILE A 13 -6.25 -0.79 4.94
C ILE A 13 -6.70 0.43 5.74
N LEU A 14 -6.16 1.60 5.41
CA LEU A 14 -6.59 2.89 5.94
C LEU A 14 -7.02 3.78 4.78
N GLU A 15 -8.03 4.61 5.02
CA GLU A 15 -8.38 5.68 4.08
C GLU A 15 -7.22 6.68 3.99
N LYS A 16 -6.85 7.01 2.74
CA LYS A 16 -5.83 7.99 2.45
C LYS A 16 -6.48 9.37 2.23
N PRO A 17 -6.08 10.40 2.99
CA PRO A 17 -6.56 11.75 2.77
C PRO A 17 -6.27 12.28 1.36
N THR A 18 -7.05 13.26 0.94
CA THR A 18 -6.83 13.94 -0.35
C THR A 18 -5.62 14.85 -0.29
N SER A 19 -5.44 15.59 0.81
CA SER A 19 -4.34 16.56 0.95
C SER A 19 -3.02 15.89 1.31
N GLN A 20 -1.92 16.41 0.77
CA GLN A 20 -0.57 15.94 1.10
C GLN A 20 -0.19 16.23 2.56
N GLU A 21 -0.68 17.33 3.12
CA GLU A 21 -0.44 17.71 4.50
C GLU A 21 -1.07 16.73 5.49
N ASP A 22 -2.30 16.29 5.22
CA ASP A 22 -2.98 15.27 6.02
C ASP A 22 -2.32 13.90 5.86
N CYS A 23 -1.87 13.56 4.65
CA CYS A 23 -1.06 12.35 4.44
C CYS A 23 0.21 12.37 5.30
N LEU A 24 0.94 13.50 5.33
CA LEU A 24 2.11 13.68 6.18
C LEU A 24 1.75 13.59 7.67
N SER A 25 0.61 14.16 8.09
CA SER A 25 0.11 14.09 9.47
C SER A 25 -0.17 12.67 9.93
N ILE A 26 -0.79 11.83 9.08
CA ILE A 26 -1.01 10.40 9.38
C ILE A 26 0.31 9.67 9.53
N LEU A 27 1.23 9.82 8.55
CA LEU A 27 2.53 9.18 8.59
C LEU A 27 3.34 9.62 9.81
N GLU A 28 3.31 10.91 10.15
CA GLU A 28 3.95 11.44 11.35
C GLU A 28 3.42 10.80 12.62
N LYS A 29 2.09 10.73 12.80
CA LYS A 29 1.48 10.10 13.96
C LYS A 29 1.87 8.63 14.08
N LEU A 30 1.86 7.90 12.96
CA LEU A 30 2.29 6.49 12.92
C LEU A 30 3.75 6.35 13.36
N LEU A 31 4.66 7.16 12.80
CA LEU A 31 6.09 7.07 13.10
C LEU A 31 6.46 7.56 14.51
N LYS A 32 5.80 8.61 15.03
CA LYS A 32 6.11 9.18 16.36
C LYS A 32 5.55 8.35 17.51
N TYR A 33 4.36 7.77 17.33
CA TYR A 33 3.64 7.12 18.41
C TYR A 33 3.56 5.61 18.25
N ARG A 34 2.96 5.12 17.16
CA ARG A 34 2.72 3.68 16.98
C ARG A 34 4.00 2.88 16.72
N TYR A 35 4.90 3.43 15.90
CA TYR A 35 6.14 2.79 15.48
C TYR A 35 7.38 3.45 16.06
N ARG A 36 7.23 4.07 17.24
CA ARG A 36 8.31 4.82 17.90
C ARG A 36 9.53 3.93 18.12
N GLY A 37 10.65 4.31 17.53
CA GLY A 37 11.92 3.58 17.67
C GLY A 37 12.05 2.35 16.76
N GLU A 38 11.02 2.01 16.01
CA GLU A 38 11.00 0.84 15.14
C GLU A 38 11.44 1.14 13.71
N SER A 39 11.99 0.14 13.02
CA SER A 39 12.42 0.27 11.62
C SER A 39 11.29 -0.08 10.66
N GLY A 40 11.16 0.67 9.56
CA GLY A 40 10.16 0.36 8.55
C GLY A 40 10.42 0.91 7.16
N ILE A 41 9.50 0.64 6.25
CA ILE A 41 9.54 1.06 4.84
C ILE A 41 8.22 1.76 4.49
N ILE A 42 8.29 2.82 3.68
CA ILE A 42 7.14 3.51 3.12
C ILE A 42 7.21 3.43 1.60
N TYR A 43 6.38 2.62 0.95
CA TYR A 43 6.34 2.47 -0.50
C TYR A 43 5.49 3.54 -1.17
N THR A 44 6.00 4.06 -2.29
CA THR A 44 5.39 5.06 -3.17
C THR A 44 5.56 4.60 -4.62
N ASN A 45 4.73 5.08 -5.55
CA ASN A 45 4.80 4.69 -6.95
C ASN A 45 5.66 5.61 -7.83
N SER A 46 6.04 6.79 -7.35
CA SER A 46 6.83 7.76 -8.11
C SER A 46 8.07 8.22 -7.33
N ILE A 47 9.12 8.57 -8.07
CA ILE A 47 10.34 9.19 -7.51
C ILE A 47 9.98 10.47 -6.76
N LYS A 48 9.14 11.31 -7.39
CA LYS A 48 8.68 12.57 -6.81
C LYS A 48 7.99 12.36 -5.46
N ASP A 49 7.06 11.41 -5.36
CA ASP A 49 6.38 11.10 -4.09
C ASP A 49 7.39 10.63 -3.03
N SER A 50 8.37 9.81 -3.42
CA SER A 50 9.39 9.32 -2.47
C SER A 50 10.21 10.46 -1.86
N GLU A 51 10.60 11.44 -2.68
CA GLU A 51 11.36 12.61 -2.26
C GLU A 51 10.48 13.58 -1.44
N ASP A 52 9.29 13.92 -1.95
CA ASP A 52 8.37 14.87 -1.32
C ASP A 52 7.93 14.40 0.07
N ILE A 53 7.53 13.13 0.20
CA ILE A 53 7.10 12.56 1.48
C ILE A 53 8.28 12.49 2.45
N ALA A 54 9.46 12.03 2.01
CA ALA A 54 10.63 12.00 2.88
C ALA A 54 11.03 13.40 3.35
N ASN A 55 11.03 14.40 2.47
CA ASN A 55 11.37 15.77 2.83
C ASN A 55 10.32 16.40 3.77
N GLY A 56 9.03 16.15 3.53
CA GLY A 56 7.95 16.57 4.41
C GLY A 56 8.07 15.98 5.82
N LEU A 57 8.38 14.70 5.94
CA LEU A 57 8.58 14.02 7.22
C LEU A 57 9.86 14.49 7.93
N LYS A 58 10.96 14.72 7.19
CA LYS A 58 12.19 15.31 7.76
C LYS A 58 11.94 16.69 8.37
N LYS A 59 11.17 17.56 7.70
CA LYS A 59 10.77 18.87 8.22
C LYS A 59 9.96 18.77 9.53
N ARG A 60 9.28 17.64 9.76
CA ARG A 60 8.56 17.32 11.01
C ARG A 60 9.43 16.65 12.10
N GLY A 61 10.75 16.61 11.88
CA GLY A 61 11.72 16.07 12.82
C GLY A 61 11.89 14.54 12.77
N LEU A 62 11.39 13.87 11.73
CA LEU A 62 11.50 12.42 11.60
C LEU A 62 12.78 12.02 10.87
N ARG A 63 13.41 10.95 11.36
CA ARG A 63 14.62 10.37 10.75
C ARG A 63 14.21 9.46 9.61
N VAL A 64 13.96 10.01 8.43
CA VAL A 64 13.65 9.22 7.23
C VAL A 64 14.61 9.51 6.08
N GLY A 65 14.91 8.49 5.28
CA GLY A 65 15.60 8.61 4.00
C GLY A 65 14.65 8.38 2.83
N TYR A 66 15.06 8.71 1.61
CA TYR A 66 14.35 8.26 0.40
C TYR A 66 15.24 7.35 -0.44
N TYR A 67 14.63 6.48 -1.25
CA TYR A 67 15.34 5.55 -2.12
C TYR A 67 14.61 5.33 -3.46
N HIS A 68 15.29 5.58 -4.57
CA HIS A 68 14.76 5.30 -5.90
C HIS A 68 15.87 5.02 -6.94
N ALA A 69 15.47 4.52 -8.10
CA ALA A 69 16.38 4.01 -9.13
C ALA A 69 17.30 5.09 -9.74
N THR A 70 16.90 6.35 -9.76
CA THR A 70 17.69 7.45 -10.34
C THR A 70 18.73 8.05 -9.39
N MET A 71 18.77 7.62 -8.12
CA MET A 71 19.84 8.01 -7.20
C MET A 71 21.17 7.39 -7.61
N GLU A 72 22.27 8.12 -7.37
CA GLU A 72 23.63 7.60 -7.51
C GLU A 72 23.83 6.35 -6.64
N ALA A 73 24.60 5.37 -7.14
CA ALA A 73 24.84 4.11 -6.44
C ALA A 73 25.44 4.30 -5.04
N LYS A 74 26.36 5.28 -4.88
CA LYS A 74 26.93 5.65 -3.59
C LYS A 74 25.85 6.14 -2.63
N SER A 75 25.03 7.09 -3.05
CA SER A 75 23.91 7.62 -2.26
C SER A 75 22.90 6.53 -1.86
N ARG A 76 22.60 5.58 -2.76
CA ARG A 76 21.77 4.42 -2.44
C ARG A 76 22.39 3.53 -1.36
N SER A 77 23.68 3.27 -1.46
CA SER A 77 24.44 2.52 -0.45
C SER A 77 24.43 3.22 0.90
N ASP A 78 24.72 4.53 0.93
CA ASP A 78 24.78 5.32 2.16
C ASP A 78 23.43 5.37 2.88
N VAL A 79 22.33 5.55 2.14
CA VAL A 79 20.97 5.49 2.69
C VAL A 79 20.65 4.11 3.26
N HIS A 80 20.98 3.05 2.52
CA HIS A 80 20.74 1.68 2.96
C HIS A 80 21.54 1.35 4.23
N MET A 81 22.83 1.65 4.27
CA MET A 81 23.69 1.44 5.44
C MET A 81 23.21 2.24 6.65
N LYS A 82 22.84 3.51 6.47
CA LYS A 82 22.34 4.36 7.55
C LYS A 82 21.02 3.86 8.12
N TRP A 83 20.12 3.34 7.29
CA TRP A 83 18.88 2.71 7.77
C TRP A 83 19.15 1.38 8.47
N HIS A 84 20.03 0.56 7.90
CA HIS A 84 20.43 -0.71 8.52
C HIS A 84 21.01 -0.50 9.92
N ALA A 85 21.84 0.53 10.10
CA ALA A 85 22.41 0.97 11.38
C ALA A 85 21.45 1.77 12.28
N LYS A 86 20.13 1.78 12.00
CA LYS A 86 19.08 2.49 12.76
C LYS A 86 19.23 4.03 12.80
N GLY A 87 20.08 4.61 11.94
CA GLY A 87 20.21 6.05 11.76
C GLY A 87 19.01 6.70 11.06
N TYR A 88 18.32 5.93 10.22
CA TYR A 88 16.96 6.25 9.76
C TYR A 88 15.96 5.27 10.38
N GLN A 89 14.82 5.79 10.82
CA GLN A 89 13.66 5.01 11.25
C GLN A 89 12.98 4.35 10.05
N ALA A 90 12.79 5.11 8.97
CA ALA A 90 12.14 4.60 7.76
C ALA A 90 12.83 5.04 6.48
N ILE A 91 12.70 4.22 5.44
CA ILE A 91 13.00 4.59 4.06
C ILE A 91 11.70 4.79 3.29
N VAL A 92 11.54 5.95 2.67
CA VAL A 92 10.48 6.23 1.70
C VAL A 92 10.98 5.85 0.31
N ALA A 93 10.38 4.85 -0.31
CA ALA A 93 10.96 4.26 -1.51
C ALA A 93 9.95 4.01 -2.63
N THR A 94 10.49 3.92 -3.84
CA THR A 94 9.83 3.22 -4.94
C THR A 94 10.15 1.73 -4.88
N VAL A 95 9.53 0.93 -5.76
CA VAL A 95 9.80 -0.52 -5.91
C VAL A 95 11.28 -0.87 -6.15
N ALA A 96 12.10 0.12 -6.55
CA ALA A 96 13.55 -0.02 -6.65
C ALA A 96 14.22 -0.43 -5.33
N PHE A 97 13.62 -0.10 -4.18
CA PHE A 97 14.06 -0.57 -2.88
C PHE A 97 13.49 -1.97 -2.63
N GLY A 98 14.04 -2.95 -3.35
CA GLY A 98 13.54 -4.32 -3.30
C GLY A 98 14.57 -5.43 -3.46
N MET A 99 15.57 -5.25 -4.31
CA MET A 99 16.64 -6.24 -4.47
C MET A 99 17.67 -6.07 -3.34
N GLY A 100 17.98 -7.15 -2.63
CA GLY A 100 19.06 -7.17 -1.62
C GLY A 100 18.74 -6.58 -0.24
N ILE A 101 17.50 -6.20 0.03
CA ILE A 101 17.09 -5.84 1.40
C ILE A 101 16.91 -7.12 2.20
N ASP A 102 17.74 -7.28 3.23
CA ASP A 102 17.64 -8.38 4.19
C ASP A 102 17.79 -7.90 5.63
N LYS A 103 17.03 -6.85 5.98
CA LYS A 103 16.91 -6.40 7.37
C LYS A 103 15.83 -7.25 8.06
N PRO A 104 16.16 -8.05 9.09
CA PRO A 104 15.20 -8.96 9.71
C PRO A 104 14.14 -8.25 10.54
N ASP A 105 14.51 -7.11 11.13
CA ASP A 105 13.75 -6.37 12.14
C ASP A 105 12.89 -5.21 11.58
N VAL A 106 12.29 -5.40 10.40
CA VAL A 106 11.34 -4.43 9.81
C VAL A 106 9.96 -4.61 10.46
N ARG A 107 9.52 -3.63 11.25
CA ARG A 107 8.26 -3.69 12.02
C ARG A 107 7.06 -3.14 11.30
N PHE A 108 7.25 -2.30 10.29
CA PHE A 108 6.16 -1.81 9.48
C PHE A 108 6.55 -1.63 8.03
N VAL A 109 5.60 -1.92 7.14
CA VAL A 109 5.62 -1.55 5.73
C VAL A 109 4.33 -0.77 5.46
N ILE A 110 4.47 0.48 5.02
CA ILE A 110 3.34 1.34 4.68
C ILE A 110 3.32 1.56 3.17
N HIS A 111 2.25 1.18 2.50
CA HIS A 111 2.03 1.56 1.10
C HIS A 111 1.33 2.92 1.10
N HIS A 112 2.08 4.00 0.87
CA HIS A 112 1.52 5.33 0.72
C HIS A 112 0.63 5.42 -0.52
N THR A 113 0.90 4.63 -1.55
CA THR A 113 0.05 4.46 -2.73
C THR A 113 -0.10 2.96 -2.96
N ILE A 114 -1.27 2.50 -3.40
CA ILE A 114 -1.51 1.08 -3.70
C ILE A 114 -0.46 0.52 -4.68
N SER A 115 -0.06 -0.73 -4.47
CA SER A 115 0.83 -1.43 -5.40
C SER A 115 0.15 -1.66 -6.76
N LYS A 116 0.94 -1.99 -7.77
CA LYS A 116 0.44 -2.22 -9.14
C LYS A 116 -0.36 -3.52 -9.29
N SER A 117 -0.13 -4.48 -8.39
CA SER A 117 -0.80 -5.76 -8.35
C SER A 117 -0.73 -6.37 -6.93
N ILE A 118 -1.48 -7.45 -6.70
CA ILE A 118 -1.42 -8.23 -5.45
C ILE A 118 -0.06 -8.91 -5.27
N GLU A 119 0.58 -9.35 -6.35
CA GLU A 119 1.92 -9.95 -6.30
C GLU A 119 2.96 -8.93 -5.84
N ASN A 120 2.91 -7.70 -6.38
CA ASN A 120 3.79 -6.63 -5.92
C ASN A 120 3.55 -6.31 -4.45
N TYR A 121 2.29 -6.11 -4.06
CA TYR A 121 1.92 -5.85 -2.67
C TYR A 121 2.41 -6.94 -1.72
N TYR A 122 2.24 -8.21 -2.09
CA TYR A 122 2.67 -9.35 -1.27
C TYR A 122 4.20 -9.39 -1.11
N GLN A 123 4.95 -9.18 -2.18
CA GLN A 123 6.42 -9.14 -2.11
C GLN A 123 6.94 -7.93 -1.31
N GLU A 124 6.30 -6.76 -1.48
CA GLU A 124 6.65 -5.52 -0.79
C GLU A 124 6.36 -5.61 0.71
N SER A 125 5.14 -6.01 1.07
CA SER A 125 4.71 -6.21 2.46
C SER A 125 5.47 -7.34 3.15
N GLY A 126 5.84 -8.41 2.43
CA GLY A 126 6.60 -9.55 2.95
C GLY A 126 8.02 -9.24 3.44
N ARG A 127 8.51 -8.01 3.22
CA ARG A 127 9.76 -7.48 3.80
C ARG A 127 9.66 -7.23 5.29
N ALA A 128 8.46 -7.05 5.81
CA ALA A 128 8.22 -6.94 7.24
C ALA A 128 8.49 -8.28 7.96
N GLY A 129 8.89 -8.20 9.23
CA GLY A 129 8.82 -9.33 10.16
C GLY A 129 9.60 -10.57 9.77
N ARG A 130 10.77 -10.42 9.11
CA ARG A 130 11.58 -11.57 8.67
C ARG A 130 12.23 -12.33 9.83
N ASP A 131 12.39 -11.67 10.97
CA ASP A 131 12.70 -12.28 12.27
C ASP A 131 11.55 -13.12 12.89
N GLY A 132 10.41 -13.22 12.20
CA GLY A 132 9.22 -13.92 12.70
C GLY A 132 8.42 -13.15 13.75
N GLN A 133 8.88 -11.96 14.16
CA GLN A 133 8.19 -11.13 15.14
C GLN A 133 7.07 -10.32 14.50
N ARG A 134 6.10 -9.90 15.32
CA ARG A 134 4.94 -9.14 14.84
C ARG A 134 5.37 -7.89 14.05
N ALA A 135 4.76 -7.69 12.89
CA ALA A 135 4.98 -6.52 12.07
C ALA A 135 3.69 -6.13 11.34
N GLU A 136 3.57 -4.86 10.92
CA GLU A 136 2.33 -4.33 10.32
C GLU A 136 2.52 -3.93 8.86
N CYS A 137 1.58 -4.35 8.03
CA CYS A 137 1.49 -4.06 6.61
C CYS A 137 0.25 -3.18 6.42
N VAL A 138 0.47 -1.87 6.27
CA VAL A 138 -0.59 -0.86 6.17
C VAL A 138 -0.65 -0.31 4.76
N THR A 139 -1.83 -0.28 4.15
CA THR A 139 -2.03 0.35 2.84
C THR A 139 -2.94 1.56 2.99
N LEU A 140 -2.46 2.72 2.55
CA LEU A 140 -3.26 3.94 2.43
C LEU A 140 -3.98 3.92 1.08
N TYR A 141 -5.31 3.79 1.10
CA TYR A 141 -6.14 3.70 -0.10
C TYR A 141 -6.95 4.97 -0.33
N ARG A 142 -6.92 5.47 -1.56
CA ARG A 142 -7.91 6.41 -2.11
C ARG A 142 -8.14 6.14 -3.58
N MET A 143 -9.33 6.48 -4.07
CA MET A 143 -9.73 6.24 -5.45
C MET A 143 -8.81 6.93 -6.46
N GLN A 144 -8.33 8.13 -6.15
CA GLN A 144 -7.52 8.93 -7.08
C GLN A 144 -6.17 8.30 -7.42
N ASP A 145 -5.66 7.42 -6.54
CA ASP A 145 -4.43 6.71 -6.80
C ASP A 145 -4.61 5.67 -7.92
N ILE A 146 -5.84 5.19 -8.18
CA ILE A 146 -6.13 4.24 -9.28
C ILE A 146 -5.75 4.87 -10.63
N PHE A 147 -6.15 6.12 -10.89
CA PHE A 147 -5.85 6.79 -12.16
C PHE A 147 -4.35 7.06 -12.35
N LYS A 148 -3.63 7.32 -11.25
CA LYS A 148 -2.18 7.49 -11.29
C LYS A 148 -1.51 6.17 -11.66
N VAL A 149 -1.89 5.08 -10.99
CA VAL A 149 -1.29 3.77 -11.22
C VAL A 149 -1.68 3.18 -12.57
N SER A 150 -2.93 3.37 -13.02
CA SER A 150 -3.37 2.90 -14.33
C SER A 150 -2.51 3.48 -15.46
N SER A 151 -2.19 4.78 -15.39
CA SER A 151 -1.30 5.42 -16.37
C SER A 151 0.11 4.83 -16.40
N MET A 152 0.60 4.28 -15.27
CA MET A 152 1.93 3.67 -15.16
C MET A 152 1.97 2.22 -15.65
N VAL A 153 0.83 1.55 -15.73
CA VAL A 153 0.74 0.12 -16.11
C VAL A 153 0.14 -0.09 -17.50
N PHE A 154 -0.51 0.94 -18.07
CA PHE A 154 -1.25 0.88 -19.32
C PHE A 154 -0.50 0.25 -20.51
N SER A 155 0.82 0.35 -20.57
CA SER A 155 1.65 -0.20 -21.67
C SER A 155 1.78 -1.73 -21.67
N SER A 156 1.33 -2.42 -20.63
CA SER A 156 1.52 -3.87 -20.45
C SER A 156 0.19 -4.61 -20.57
N VAL A 157 0.13 -5.66 -21.38
CA VAL A 157 -1.05 -6.53 -21.54
C VAL A 157 -1.42 -7.15 -20.18
N GLY A 158 -2.71 -7.16 -19.82
CA GLY A 158 -3.23 -7.76 -18.57
C GLY A 158 -2.98 -6.94 -17.29
N SER A 159 -2.20 -5.86 -17.37
CA SER A 159 -1.78 -5.07 -16.20
C SER A 159 -2.92 -4.33 -15.50
N MET A 160 -3.98 -4.00 -16.23
CA MET A 160 -5.16 -3.33 -15.67
C MET A 160 -5.99 -4.29 -14.82
N ASP A 161 -6.08 -5.57 -15.18
CA ASP A 161 -6.78 -6.57 -14.37
C ASP A 161 -6.07 -6.77 -13.04
N HIS A 162 -4.74 -6.89 -13.07
CA HIS A 162 -3.91 -6.95 -11.86
C HIS A 162 -4.08 -5.73 -10.94
N LEU A 163 -4.18 -4.52 -11.51
CA LEU A 163 -4.48 -3.31 -10.75
C LEU A 163 -5.88 -3.40 -10.13
N TYR A 164 -6.88 -3.83 -10.89
CA TYR A 164 -8.24 -3.96 -10.38
C TYR A 164 -8.37 -5.01 -9.29
N ASP A 165 -7.59 -6.08 -9.31
CA ASP A 165 -7.54 -7.03 -8.19
C ASP A 165 -6.97 -6.40 -6.93
N MET A 166 -5.93 -5.55 -7.04
CA MET A 166 -5.44 -4.75 -5.92
C MET A 166 -6.51 -3.78 -5.40
N VAL A 167 -7.29 -3.16 -6.29
CA VAL A 167 -8.41 -2.28 -5.90
C VAL A 167 -9.51 -3.07 -5.18
N LYS A 168 -9.90 -4.23 -5.70
CA LYS A 168 -10.88 -5.12 -5.05
C LYS A 168 -10.41 -5.53 -3.66
N TYR A 169 -9.12 -5.84 -3.49
CA TYR A 169 -8.54 -6.16 -2.20
C TYR A 169 -8.66 -5.00 -1.21
N CYS A 170 -8.36 -3.76 -1.63
CA CYS A 170 -8.50 -2.57 -0.76
C CYS A 170 -9.96 -2.27 -0.39
N LEU A 171 -10.89 -2.42 -1.35
CA LEU A 171 -12.32 -2.14 -1.15
C LEU A 171 -13.04 -3.23 -0.35
N ASN A 172 -12.46 -4.42 -0.25
CA ASN A 172 -13.11 -5.50 0.47
C ASN A 172 -13.16 -5.20 1.98
N GLY A 173 -14.37 -5.08 2.52
CA GLY A 173 -14.62 -4.85 3.94
C GLY A 173 -15.15 -6.07 4.70
N THR A 174 -15.20 -7.25 4.06
CA THR A 174 -15.98 -8.39 4.57
C THR A 174 -15.12 -9.63 4.79
N PHE A 175 -14.23 -9.93 3.85
CA PHE A 175 -13.41 -11.14 3.90
C PHE A 175 -12.05 -10.88 4.54
N CYS A 176 -11.55 -11.89 5.24
CA CYS A 176 -10.19 -11.90 5.78
C CYS A 176 -9.16 -11.51 4.71
N ARG A 177 -8.23 -10.60 5.04
CA ARG A 177 -7.17 -10.18 4.12
C ARG A 177 -6.33 -11.36 3.61
N ARG A 178 -6.03 -12.33 4.46
CA ARG A 178 -5.27 -13.53 4.07
C ARG A 178 -6.03 -14.47 3.16
N LEU A 179 -7.35 -14.62 3.37
CA LEU A 179 -8.20 -15.40 2.47
C LEU A 179 -8.17 -14.81 1.05
N LEU A 180 -8.26 -13.47 0.94
CA LEU A 180 -8.18 -12.79 -0.36
C LEU A 180 -6.82 -13.01 -1.04
N LEU A 181 -5.73 -12.94 -0.28
CA LEU A 181 -4.39 -13.21 -0.83
C LEU A 181 -4.23 -14.69 -1.22
N ALA A 182 -4.66 -15.63 -0.38
CA ALA A 182 -4.58 -17.06 -0.70
C ALA A 182 -5.36 -17.41 -1.97
N LYS A 183 -6.58 -16.86 -2.11
CA LYS A 183 -7.38 -17.00 -3.34
C LYS A 183 -6.66 -16.45 -4.57
N HIS A 184 -5.90 -15.36 -4.44
CA HIS A 184 -5.13 -14.79 -5.55
C HIS A 184 -3.99 -15.71 -6.00
N PHE A 185 -3.36 -16.44 -5.07
CA PHE A 185 -2.24 -17.35 -5.37
C PHE A 185 -2.68 -18.81 -5.60
N ASP A 186 -3.98 -19.07 -5.73
CA ASP A 186 -4.57 -20.42 -5.82
C ASP A 186 -4.10 -21.34 -4.67
N GLU A 187 -3.89 -20.76 -3.49
CA GLU A 187 -3.51 -21.48 -2.27
C GLU A 187 -4.75 -21.80 -1.42
N ASP A 188 -4.80 -23.02 -0.87
CA ASP A 188 -5.90 -23.41 0.01
C ASP A 188 -5.78 -22.71 1.37
N TRP A 189 -6.78 -21.88 1.69
CA TRP A 189 -6.89 -21.23 2.99
C TRP A 189 -7.73 -22.06 3.98
N GLY A 190 -8.57 -22.98 3.49
CA GLY A 190 -9.36 -23.93 4.27
C GLY A 190 -9.94 -23.41 5.60
N ASP A 191 -9.72 -24.18 6.67
CA ASP A 191 -10.07 -23.86 8.06
C ASP A 191 -9.01 -22.99 8.78
N THR A 192 -8.10 -22.34 8.04
CA THR A 192 -6.98 -21.60 8.64
C THR A 192 -7.46 -20.33 9.35
N ASP A 193 -7.21 -20.25 10.65
CA ASP A 193 -7.51 -19.06 11.43
C ASP A 193 -6.48 -17.94 11.19
N CYS A 194 -6.98 -16.77 10.82
CA CYS A 194 -6.19 -15.54 10.73
C CYS A 194 -5.70 -15.07 12.11
N ASN A 195 -6.27 -15.57 13.22
CA ASN A 195 -5.93 -15.21 14.60
C ASN A 195 -6.00 -13.69 14.83
N LYS A 196 -7.01 -13.04 14.25
CA LYS A 196 -7.20 -11.57 14.29
C LYS A 196 -5.98 -10.78 13.75
N MET A 197 -5.16 -11.37 12.88
CA MET A 197 -4.00 -10.72 12.27
C MET A 197 -4.33 -9.91 11.00
N CYS A 198 -5.56 -9.41 10.89
CA CYS A 198 -5.92 -8.36 9.94
C CYS A 198 -7.08 -7.51 10.46
N ASP A 199 -7.20 -6.31 9.92
CA ASP A 199 -8.25 -5.33 10.25
C ASP A 199 -9.67 -5.90 10.22
N ILE A 200 -10.01 -6.74 9.23
CA ILE A 200 -11.34 -7.35 9.11
C ILE A 200 -11.60 -8.38 10.22
N CYS A 201 -10.66 -9.32 10.44
CA CYS A 201 -10.82 -10.36 11.46
C CYS A 201 -10.72 -9.80 12.89
N GLU A 202 -9.98 -8.71 13.09
CA GLU A 202 -9.93 -8.00 14.37
C GLU A 202 -11.29 -7.36 14.71
N ASN A 203 -12.02 -6.87 13.70
CA ASN A 203 -13.30 -6.18 13.84
C ASN A 203 -14.49 -7.02 13.35
N SER A 204 -14.51 -8.32 13.70
CA SER A 204 -15.50 -9.30 13.22
C SER A 204 -16.97 -8.99 13.59
N ASN A 205 -17.21 -8.04 14.49
CA ASN A 205 -18.55 -7.65 14.94
C ASN A 205 -19.15 -6.48 14.14
N THR A 206 -18.55 -6.11 13.01
CA THR A 206 -19.06 -5.01 12.18
C THR A 206 -20.28 -5.46 11.39
N THR A 207 -21.44 -4.87 11.66
CA THR A 207 -22.66 -5.12 10.89
C THR A 207 -22.51 -4.54 9.48
N THR A 208 -22.50 -5.41 8.47
CA THR A 208 -22.54 -4.98 7.06
C THR A 208 -23.98 -4.71 6.64
N ARG A 209 -24.19 -3.67 5.83
CA ARG A 209 -25.47 -3.41 5.15
C ARG A 209 -25.29 -3.55 3.65
N GLU A 210 -26.22 -4.23 3.00
CA GLU A 210 -26.30 -4.24 1.55
C GLU A 210 -27.03 -2.98 1.07
N ILE A 211 -26.48 -2.33 0.05
CA ILE A 211 -27.05 -1.11 -0.52
C ILE A 211 -27.08 -1.30 -2.03
N SER A 212 -28.23 -1.07 -2.66
CA SER A 212 -28.31 -1.04 -4.12
C SER A 212 -27.62 0.21 -4.66
N LEU A 213 -26.70 0.00 -5.60
CA LEU A 213 -26.03 1.07 -6.34
C LEU A 213 -26.66 1.34 -7.72
N GLU A 214 -27.77 0.68 -8.04
CA GLU A 214 -28.38 0.72 -9.38
C GLU A 214 -28.66 2.14 -9.88
N ASN A 215 -29.29 2.99 -9.05
CA ASN A 215 -29.61 4.37 -9.42
C ASN A 215 -28.35 5.22 -9.63
N HIS A 216 -27.28 4.96 -8.87
CA HIS A 216 -25.99 5.63 -9.05
C HIS A 216 -25.35 5.21 -10.39
N CYS A 217 -25.38 3.92 -10.71
CA CYS A 217 -24.86 3.40 -11.97
C CYS A 217 -25.64 3.96 -13.18
N ARG A 218 -26.97 4.00 -13.11
CA ARG A 218 -27.82 4.60 -14.16
C ARG A 218 -27.46 6.07 -14.38
N THR A 219 -27.37 6.84 -13.29
CA THR A 219 -26.99 8.27 -13.35
C THR A 219 -25.62 8.47 -13.99
N ILE A 220 -24.62 7.66 -13.61
CA ILE A 220 -23.28 7.75 -14.19
C ILE A 220 -23.30 7.37 -15.68
N SER A 221 -24.06 6.34 -16.07
CA SER A 221 -24.24 5.94 -17.48
C SER A 221 -24.83 7.09 -18.31
N ASP A 222 -25.90 7.71 -17.81
CA ASP A 222 -26.57 8.83 -18.49
C ASP A 222 -25.60 10.02 -18.69
N ILE A 223 -24.78 10.34 -17.68
CA ILE A 223 -23.78 11.40 -17.76
C ILE A 223 -22.72 11.08 -18.84
N ILE A 224 -22.22 9.85 -18.86
CA ILE A 224 -21.19 9.40 -19.82
C ILE A 224 -21.75 9.41 -21.25
N GLU A 225 -22.97 8.90 -21.45
CA GLU A 225 -23.63 8.89 -22.76
C GLU A 225 -23.89 10.30 -23.28
N ASN A 226 -24.35 11.21 -22.43
CA ASN A 226 -24.58 12.59 -22.81
C ASN A 226 -23.28 13.32 -23.17
N ALA A 227 -22.20 13.09 -22.41
CA ALA A 227 -20.89 13.65 -22.74
C ALA A 227 -20.36 13.10 -24.08
N ALA A 228 -20.54 11.81 -24.35
CA ALA A 228 -20.16 11.20 -25.63
C ALA A 228 -20.93 11.80 -26.82
N ARG A 229 -22.24 12.06 -26.68
CA ARG A 229 -23.05 12.75 -27.71
C ARG A 229 -22.57 14.17 -27.99
N GLN A 230 -21.90 14.81 -27.04
CA GLN A 230 -21.37 16.17 -27.13
C GLN A 230 -19.86 16.21 -27.41
N ASP A 231 -19.23 15.07 -27.75
CA ASP A 231 -17.77 14.93 -27.93
C ASP A 231 -16.95 15.50 -26.74
N THR A 232 -17.50 15.38 -25.53
CA THR A 232 -16.90 15.89 -24.30
C THR A 232 -16.21 14.77 -23.55
N LYS A 233 -14.91 14.94 -23.27
CA LYS A 233 -14.12 14.00 -22.45
C LYS A 233 -14.26 14.32 -20.97
N LEU A 234 -14.70 13.35 -20.18
CA LEU A 234 -14.82 13.46 -18.73
C LEU A 234 -13.56 12.94 -18.04
N THR A 235 -13.14 13.62 -16.98
CA THR A 235 -12.09 13.16 -16.07
C THR A 235 -12.67 12.99 -14.67
N ALA A 236 -12.26 11.93 -13.96
CA ALA A 236 -12.56 11.83 -12.54
C ALA A 236 -11.93 13.01 -11.76
N GLN A 237 -12.62 13.51 -10.74
CA GLN A 237 -12.09 14.58 -9.89
C GLN A 237 -10.80 14.14 -9.18
N LYS A 238 -9.84 15.08 -9.13
CA LYS A 238 -8.51 14.91 -8.53
C LYS A 238 -8.54 14.91 -7.00
#